data_AF-X1VYP9-F1
#
_entry.id   AF-X1VYP9-F1
#
_cell.length_a   1.000
_cell.length_b   1.000
_cell.length_c   1.000
_cell.angle_alpha   90.00
_cell.angle_beta   90.00
_cell.angle_gamma   90.00
#
_symmetry.space_group_name_H-M   'P 1'
#
loop_
_entity.id
_entity.type
_entity.pdbx_description
1 polymer ?
#
loop_
_entity_poly.entity_id
_entity_poly.type
_entity_poly.pdbx_seq_one_letter_code
_entity_poly.pdbx_strand_id
1 'polypeptide(L)' 'DAVKAAGKIHSDMERGFIRTEVISYEDLVKCGSLSEARKRGVLLLEGKNYIVQDGDVVTFLFNV' A
#
# COMPACT_ATOMS: atom_id res chain seq x y z
N ASP A 1 4.66 5.94 -9.41
CA ASP A 1 3.55 6.39 -8.55
C ASP A 1 2.69 5.16 -8.21
N ALA A 2 1.87 5.25 -7.18
CA ALA A 2 1.10 4.12 -6.65
C ALA A 2 0.13 3.53 -7.70
N VAL A 3 -0.42 4.37 -8.57
CA VAL A 3 -1.32 3.94 -9.65
C VAL A 3 -0.60 3.04 -10.66
N LYS A 4 0.58 3.43 -11.15
CA LYS A 4 1.35 2.59 -12.08
C LYS A 4 1.87 1.32 -11.39
N ALA A 5 2.18 1.39 -10.09
CA ALA A 5 2.56 0.20 -9.33
C ALA A 5 1.40 -0.81 -9.26
N ALA A 6 0.17 -0.35 -9.02
CA ALA A 6 -1.03 -1.20 -9.10
C ALA A 6 -1.24 -1.76 -10.51
N GLY A 7 -1.01 -0.97 -11.55
CA GLY A 7 -1.12 -1.39 -12.96
C GLY A 7 -0.14 -2.50 -13.37
N LYS A 8 1.04 -2.56 -12.75
CA LYS A 8 1.98 -3.68 -12.95
C LYS A 8 1.45 -5.01 -12.42
N ILE A 9 0.52 -5.00 -11.47
CA ILE A 9 -0.14 -6.20 -10.95
C ILE A 9 -1.32 -6.57 -11.86
N HIS A 10 -2.19 -5.60 -12.15
CA HIS A 10 -3.32 -5.80 -13.06
C HIS A 10 -3.86 -4.46 -13.61
N SER A 11 -4.27 -4.42 -14.88
CA SER A 11 -4.79 -3.21 -15.53
C SER A 11 -6.07 -2.66 -14.87
N ASP A 12 -6.90 -3.53 -14.32
CA ASP A 12 -8.13 -3.10 -13.63
C ASP A 12 -7.84 -2.43 -12.29
N MET A 13 -6.73 -2.78 -11.62
CA MET A 13 -6.32 -2.11 -10.39
C MET A 13 -5.83 -0.69 -10.66
N GLU A 14 -5.24 -0.44 -11.83
CA GLU A 14 -4.86 0.90 -12.29
C GLU A 14 -6.10 1.76 -12.55
N ARG A 15 -7.08 1.21 -13.29
CA ARG A 15 -8.33 1.90 -13.64
C ARG A 15 -9.21 2.16 -12.43
N GLY A 16 -9.32 1.16 -11.56
CA GLY A 16 -10.15 1.15 -10.37
C GLY A 16 -9.49 1.72 -9.12
N PHE A 17 -8.27 2.27 -9.21
CA PHE A 17 -7.49 2.68 -8.05
C PHE A 17 -8.25 3.67 -7.15
N ILE A 18 -8.41 3.31 -5.88
CA ILE A 18 -8.98 4.17 -4.85
C ILE A 18 -7.87 4.79 -4.02
N ARG A 19 -7.09 3.95 -3.34
CA ARG A 19 -6.01 4.33 -2.44
C ARG A 19 -5.10 3.14 -2.17
N THR A 20 -4.00 3.38 -1.50
CA THR A 20 -3.08 2.33 -1.10
C THR A 20 -2.79 2.38 0.40
N GLU A 21 -2.75 1.22 1.04
CA GLU A 21 -2.22 1.05 2.39
C GLU A 21 -0.75 0.67 2.28
N VAL A 22 0.13 1.43 2.95
CA VAL A 22 1.59 1.25 2.87
C VAL A 22 2.15 1.10 4.27
N ILE A 23 3.05 0.14 4.41
CA ILE A 23 3.88 -0.03 5.60
C ILE A 23 5.28 -0.41 5.17
N SER A 24 6.30 0.12 5.84
CA SER A 24 7.66 -0.32 5.60
C SER A 24 7.82 -1.79 6.03
N TYR A 25 8.65 -2.55 5.32
CA TYR A 25 8.97 -3.92 5.70
C TYR A 25 9.49 -4.00 7.15
N GLU A 26 10.34 -3.06 7.56
CA GLU A 26 10.88 -3.01 8.92
C GLU A 26 9.78 -2.86 9.97
N ASP A 27 8.82 -1.97 9.74
CA ASP A 27 7.73 -1.75 10.69
C ASP A 27 6.75 -2.91 10.70
N LEU A 28 6.53 -3.56 9.55
CA LEU A 28 5.76 -4.79 9.49
C LEU A 28 6.39 -5.90 10.33
N VAL A 29 7.72 -6.09 10.20
CA VAL A 29 8.47 -7.08 10.99
C VAL A 29 8.45 -6.73 12.47
N LYS A 30 8.65 -5.46 12.85
CA LYS A 30 8.58 -4.98 14.25
C LYS A 30 7.19 -5.13 14.86
N CYS A 31 6.13 -5.01 14.07
CA CYS A 31 4.75 -5.17 14.52
C CYS A 31 4.29 -6.64 14.53
N GLY A 32 4.93 -7.51 13.74
CA GLY A 32 4.59 -8.92 13.58
C GLY A 32 3.27 -9.19 12.83
N SER A 33 2.38 -8.20 12.70
CA SER A 33 1.15 -8.29 11.92
C SER A 33 0.66 -6.92 11.43
N LEU A 34 -0.09 -6.91 10.32
CA LEU A 34 -0.76 -5.71 9.82
C LEU A 34 -1.81 -5.15 10.79
N SER A 35 -2.47 -6.02 11.57
CA SER A 35 -3.45 -5.57 12.56
C SER A 35 -2.79 -4.77 13.68
N GLU A 36 -1.61 -5.21 14.14
CA GLU A 36 -0.86 -4.50 15.16
C GLU A 36 -0.25 -3.20 14.61
N ALA A 37 0.24 -3.22 13.37
CA ALA A 37 0.70 -2.04 12.67
C ALA A 37 -0.39 -0.95 12.55
N ARG A 38 -1.62 -1.36 12.24
CA ARG A 38 -2.77 -0.44 12.21
C ARG A 38 -3.05 0.18 13.57
N LYS A 39 -2.97 -0.61 14.66
CA LYS A 39 -3.16 -0.12 16.04
C LYS A 39 -2.06 0.85 16.46
N ARG A 40 -0.82 0.59 16.03
CA ARG A 40 0.34 1.45 16.30
C ARG A 40 0.41 2.70 15.42
N GLY A 41 -0.46 2.81 14.41
CA GLY A 41 -0.51 3.96 13.51
C GLY A 41 0.64 4.02 12.49
N VAL A 42 1.36 2.91 12.28
CA VAL A 42 2.46 2.84 11.30
C VAL A 42 1.99 2.38 9.91
N LEU A 43 0.75 1.90 9.80
CA LEU A 43 0.11 1.62 8.52
C LEU A 43 -0.46 2.92 7.94
N LEU A 44 0.18 3.42 6.89
CA LEU A 44 -0.18 4.67 6.23
C LEU A 44 -1.21 4.45 5.12
N LEU A 45 -2.07 5.44 4.93
CA LEU A 45 -3.03 5.49 3.83
C LEU A 45 -2.59 6.55 2.85
N GLU A 46 -2.22 6.10 1.66
CA GLU A 46 -1.58 6.92 0.65
C GLU A 46 -2.41 7.00 -0.63
N GLY A 47 -2.29 8.15 -1.29
CA GLY A 47 -3.07 8.49 -2.47
C GLY A 47 -2.41 8.07 -3.78
N LYS A 48 -3.00 8.52 -4.89
CA LYS A 48 -2.52 8.24 -6.26
C LYS A 48 -1.08 8.68 -6.51
N ASN A 49 -0.67 9.78 -5.87
CA ASN A 49 0.63 10.43 -6.09
C ASN A 49 1.76 9.85 -5.24
N TYR A 50 1.47 8.86 -4.39
CA TYR A 50 2.50 8.26 -3.57
C TYR A 50 3.56 7.56 -4.42
N ILE A 51 4.82 7.78 -4.08
CA ILE A 51 5.95 7.13 -4.74
C ILE A 51 6.34 5.94 -3.89
N VAL A 52 5.95 4.75 -4.35
CA VAL A 52 6.34 3.47 -3.74
C VAL A 52 7.86 3.42 -3.64
N GLN A 53 8.34 3.19 -2.42
CA GLN A 53 9.76 3.04 -2.09
C GLN A 53 10.14 1.56 -2.08
N ASP A 54 11.44 1.31 -2.16
CA ASP A 54 11.97 -0.03 -1.98
C ASP A 54 11.71 -0.51 -0.53
N GLY A 55 11.31 -1.77 -0.40
CA GLY A 55 10.95 -2.34 0.91
C GLY A 55 9.56 -1.96 1.43
N ASP A 56 8.73 -1.25 0.65
CA ASP A 56 7.33 -1.03 1.01
C ASP A 56 6.50 -2.30 0.83
N VAL A 57 5.69 -2.60 1.84
CA VAL A 57 4.61 -3.59 1.74
C VAL A 57 3.32 -2.83 1.48
N VAL A 58 2.71 -3.13 0.34
CA VAL A 58 1.65 -2.30 -0.23
C VAL A 58 0.39 -3.12 -0.46
N THR A 59 -0.74 -2.63 0.05
CA THR A 59 -2.08 -3.17 -0.23
C THR A 59 -2.87 -2.14 -1.03
N PHE A 60 -3.22 -2.46 -2.28
CA PHE A 60 -4.00 -1.59 -3.13
C PHE A 60 -5.50 -1.83 -2.95
N LEU A 61 -6.26 -0.76 -2.70
CA LEU A 61 -7.72 -0.78 -2.74
C LEU A 61 -8.17 -0.29 -4.11
N PHE A 62 -8.97 -1.09 -4.79
CA PHE A 62 -9.56 -0.78 -6.09
C PHE A 62 -11.02 -1.25 -6.15
N ASN A 63 -11.78 -0.67 -7.08
CA ASN A 63 -13.11 -1.14 -7.42
C ASN A 63 -13.20 -1.45 -8.91
N VAL A 64 -13.94 -2.50 -9.27
CA VAL A 64 -14.19 -2.94 -10.65
C VAL A 64 -15.64 -2.67 -11.02
#